data_AF-A0A7S3QD00-F1
#
_entry.id   AF-A0A7S3QD00-F1
#
_cell.length_a   1.000
_cell.length_b   1.000
_cell.length_c   1.000
_cell.angle_alpha   90.00
_cell.angle_beta   90.00
_cell.angle_gamma   90.00
#
_symmetry.space_group_name_H-M   'P 1'
#
loop_
_entity.id
_entity.type
_entity.pdbx_description
1 polymer ?
#
loop_
_entity_poly.entity_id
_entity_poly.type
_entity_poly.pdbx_seq_one_letter_code
_entity_poly.pdbx_strand_id
1 'polypeptide(L)'
;MRDRQQRQRTSIGNRNILLFVSLVLVGSLYQMLSIVADHPAYSKYNHNYEYINDSDNGNASSLHNVIPVQEEETITATSTATGSISESIGNGSNRLDIINNDLDKTVASISEQKEQVEETVKQLNETLLDFKEQNEELKGQNDQLLQTSDALRGDIANLTLNLDDVRETEAQLKEDVAELKTVEERLKEDKITLTAQADNLNSTVEKLSEEVSNFKKENKEFKDLNEELRQIVSFIGDEAENVERTYEALTSYLADAIIRKQVLTMTALKEGMKKELAAWECGFRTAFSGQDFLKDENAPIGYSSYDTVMSYTGKFLQNLCLLRGNLETFLVNEVILSGQSIWDISSKDLSAGINIYTTNALDHYFPDEGEEGLNSTSWDEIDYDCIELPIEQRYYYAVA
;
A
#
# COMPACT_ATOMS: atom_id res chain seq x y z
N MET A 1 16.89 5.96 -3.52
CA MET A 1 16.96 4.77 -4.42
C MET A 1 16.00 4.85 -5.61
N ARG A 2 14.72 5.28 -5.45
CA ARG A 2 13.72 5.33 -6.54
C ARG A 2 14.23 5.97 -7.86
N ASP A 3 14.90 7.12 -7.78
CA ASP A 3 15.49 7.82 -8.94
C ASP A 3 16.42 6.98 -9.84
N ARG A 4 17.14 5.99 -9.29
CA ARG A 4 18.01 5.13 -10.10
C ARG A 4 17.21 4.11 -10.93
N GLN A 5 16.10 3.58 -10.39
CA GLN A 5 15.21 2.70 -11.15
C GLN A 5 14.42 3.46 -12.22
N GLN A 6 14.01 4.70 -11.95
CA GLN A 6 13.29 5.52 -12.93
C GLN A 6 14.16 5.82 -14.18
N ARG A 7 15.45 6.14 -13.98
CA ARG A 7 16.40 6.39 -15.09
C ARG A 7 16.76 5.12 -15.89
N GLN A 8 16.76 3.94 -15.26
CA GLN A 8 16.98 2.68 -15.98
C GLN A 8 15.80 2.33 -16.90
N ARG A 9 14.55 2.52 -16.45
CA ARG A 9 13.36 2.26 -17.28
C ARG A 9 13.31 3.14 -18.54
N THR A 10 13.62 4.43 -18.43
CA THR A 10 13.69 5.33 -19.60
C THR A 10 14.81 4.99 -20.58
N SER A 11 15.95 4.48 -20.10
CA SER A 11 17.07 4.07 -20.97
C SER A 11 16.75 2.81 -21.80
N ILE A 12 15.98 1.88 -21.25
CA ILE A 12 15.59 0.64 -21.95
C ILE A 12 14.52 0.95 -23.02
N GLY A 13 13.51 1.77 -22.70
CA GLY A 13 12.49 2.18 -23.68
C GLY A 13 13.08 2.82 -24.94
N ASN A 14 14.03 3.75 -24.76
CA ASN A 14 14.65 4.45 -25.90
C ASN A 14 15.52 3.53 -26.78
N ARG A 15 16.12 2.46 -26.23
CA ARG A 15 16.88 1.47 -27.02
C ARG A 15 15.97 0.59 -27.87
N ASN A 16 14.82 0.16 -27.34
CA ASN A 16 13.87 -0.66 -28.09
C ASN A 16 13.24 0.11 -29.26
N ILE A 17 12.93 1.40 -29.07
CA ILE A 17 12.41 2.26 -30.15
C ILE A 17 13.44 2.41 -31.29
N LEU A 18 14.71 2.62 -30.99
CA LEU A 18 15.78 2.73 -31.99
C LEU A 18 16.00 1.42 -32.79
N LEU A 19 15.86 0.26 -32.14
CA LEU A 19 15.93 -1.04 -32.82
C LEU A 19 14.71 -1.28 -33.72
N PHE A 20 13.50 -0.93 -33.26
CA PHE A 20 12.28 -1.04 -34.07
C PHE A 20 12.32 -0.18 -35.33
N VAL A 21 12.73 1.10 -35.20
CA VAL A 21 12.86 2.00 -36.36
C VAL A 21 13.91 1.49 -37.35
N SER A 22 15.01 0.89 -36.87
CA SER A 22 16.04 0.32 -37.73
C SER A 22 15.53 -0.91 -38.50
N LEU A 23 14.76 -1.80 -37.86
CA LEU A 23 14.18 -2.98 -38.50
C LEU A 23 13.13 -2.61 -39.57
N VAL A 24 12.27 -1.64 -39.31
CA VAL A 24 11.27 -1.15 -40.26
C VAL A 24 11.93 -0.51 -41.50
N LEU A 25 13.02 0.23 -41.32
CA LEU A 25 13.79 0.82 -42.44
C LEU A 25 14.51 -0.24 -43.28
N VAL A 26 15.03 -1.32 -42.69
CA VAL A 26 15.66 -2.41 -43.43
C VAL A 26 14.62 -3.24 -44.20
N GLY A 27 13.46 -3.54 -43.61
CA GLY A 27 12.38 -4.27 -44.29
C GLY A 27 11.82 -3.52 -45.50
N SER A 28 11.60 -2.21 -45.38
CA SER A 28 11.11 -1.37 -46.48
C SER A 28 12.14 -1.18 -47.61
N LEU A 29 13.44 -1.15 -47.29
CA LEU A 29 14.51 -1.20 -48.31
C LEU A 29 14.56 -2.56 -49.05
N TYR A 30 14.25 -3.66 -48.37
CA TYR A 30 14.23 -4.98 -49.00
C TYR A 30 13.04 -5.15 -49.96
N GLN A 31 11.85 -4.64 -49.61
CA GLN A 31 10.69 -4.59 -50.51
C GLN A 31 10.93 -3.69 -51.74
N MET A 32 11.57 -2.53 -51.56
CA MET A 32 11.98 -1.67 -52.69
C MET A 32 12.94 -2.37 -53.67
N LEU A 33 13.86 -3.20 -53.17
CA LEU A 33 14.81 -3.95 -54.01
C LEU A 33 14.17 -5.14 -54.74
N SER A 34 13.15 -5.77 -54.15
CA SER A 34 12.39 -6.85 -54.79
C SER A 34 11.59 -6.37 -56.01
N ILE A 35 10.98 -5.18 -55.94
CA ILE A 35 10.13 -4.65 -57.03
C ILE A 35 10.93 -4.27 -58.29
N VAL A 36 12.25 -4.09 -58.19
CA VAL A 36 13.13 -3.75 -59.34
C VAL A 36 13.63 -4.99 -60.10
N ALA A 37 13.49 -6.20 -59.53
CA ALA A 37 14.04 -7.43 -60.12
C ALA A 37 13.15 -8.05 -61.22
N ASP A 38 11.82 -7.91 -61.13
CA ASP A 38 10.85 -8.62 -61.99
C ASP A 38 10.18 -7.70 -63.04
N HIS A 39 10.96 -6.88 -63.75
CA HIS A 39 10.43 -5.99 -64.79
C HIS A 39 10.65 -6.56 -66.21
N PRO A 40 9.64 -7.16 -66.88
CA PRO A 40 9.80 -7.81 -68.18
C PRO A 40 9.78 -6.80 -69.33
N ALA A 41 10.85 -6.01 -69.46
CA ALA A 41 10.98 -4.94 -70.44
C ALA A 41 11.93 -5.27 -71.62
N TYR A 42 12.05 -6.55 -72.01
CA TYR A 42 12.80 -6.97 -73.20
C TYR A 42 12.20 -8.22 -73.90
N SER A 43 11.04 -8.05 -74.55
CA SER A 43 10.60 -8.94 -75.64
C SER A 43 9.56 -8.26 -76.52
N LYS A 44 10.01 -7.49 -77.53
CA LYS A 44 9.12 -6.91 -78.56
C LYS A 44 9.85 -6.55 -79.86
N TYR A 45 10.17 -7.58 -80.64
CA TYR A 45 10.45 -7.57 -82.08
C TYR A 45 10.17 -9.00 -82.58
N ASN A 46 9.49 -9.26 -83.70
CA ASN A 46 8.60 -8.42 -84.49
C ASN A 46 7.65 -9.37 -85.24
N HIS A 47 6.36 -9.07 -85.30
CA HIS A 47 5.43 -9.77 -86.18
C HIS A 47 5.09 -8.80 -87.30
N ASN A 48 5.31 -9.18 -88.55
CA ASN A 48 4.55 -8.61 -89.65
C ASN A 48 4.39 -9.59 -90.79
N TYR A 49 3.21 -9.51 -91.40
CA TYR A 49 2.74 -10.34 -92.50
C TYR A 49 3.42 -9.93 -93.81
N GLU A 50 3.56 -10.88 -94.73
CA GLU A 50 3.48 -10.55 -96.15
C GLU A 50 2.73 -11.65 -96.91
N TYR A 51 1.61 -11.24 -97.50
CA TYR A 51 0.74 -12.07 -98.34
C TYR A 51 1.06 -11.65 -99.78
N ILE A 52 1.56 -12.55 -100.62
CA ILE A 52 1.75 -12.28 -102.06
C ILE A 52 1.05 -13.38 -102.85
N ASN A 53 -0.10 -13.02 -103.42
CA ASN A 53 -0.65 -13.64 -104.62
C ASN A 53 -0.21 -12.78 -105.80
N ASP A 54 0.46 -13.39 -106.77
CA ASP A 54 0.45 -13.07 -108.21
C ASP A 54 0.99 -14.33 -108.92
N SER A 55 0.30 -14.96 -109.87
CA SER A 55 -0.16 -14.48 -111.17
C SER A 55 0.96 -14.20 -112.17
N ASP A 56 1.39 -15.24 -112.91
CA ASP A 56 1.49 -15.24 -114.40
C ASP A 56 2.02 -16.59 -114.90
N ASN A 57 1.30 -17.30 -115.78
CA ASN A 57 1.36 -17.22 -117.25
C ASN A 57 2.68 -17.71 -117.88
N GLY A 58 2.61 -18.79 -118.66
CA GLY A 58 3.75 -19.38 -119.37
C GLY A 58 3.35 -20.38 -120.46
N ASN A 59 3.11 -19.86 -121.67
CA ASN A 59 2.93 -20.53 -122.97
C ASN A 59 3.53 -21.95 -123.11
N ALA A 60 2.82 -22.93 -123.65
CA ALA A 60 2.38 -23.06 -125.05
C ALA A 60 3.53 -23.19 -126.09
N SER A 61 3.64 -24.38 -126.70
CA SER A 61 4.27 -24.67 -127.99
C SER A 61 3.76 -26.04 -128.45
N SER A 62 2.84 -26.11 -129.42
CA SER A 62 3.09 -26.05 -130.87
C SER A 62 3.75 -27.34 -131.39
N LEU A 63 2.98 -28.27 -131.96
CA LEU A 63 2.72 -28.36 -133.42
C LEU A 63 3.99 -28.44 -134.29
N HIS A 64 4.24 -29.64 -134.86
CA HIS A 64 4.38 -29.74 -136.31
C HIS A 64 3.90 -31.08 -136.86
N ASN A 65 3.24 -30.99 -138.01
CA ASN A 65 2.74 -32.09 -138.84
C ASN A 65 3.62 -32.14 -140.12
N VAL A 66 3.13 -32.77 -141.19
CA VAL A 66 3.56 -32.68 -142.60
C VAL A 66 4.48 -33.81 -143.09
N ILE A 67 3.83 -34.78 -143.73
CA ILE A 67 4.36 -35.52 -144.89
C ILE A 67 4.41 -34.56 -146.09
N PRO A 68 5.43 -34.66 -146.97
CA PRO A 68 5.16 -34.53 -148.40
C PRO A 68 5.66 -35.73 -149.21
N VAL A 69 4.77 -36.21 -150.08
CA VAL A 69 5.05 -37.01 -151.29
C VAL A 69 5.39 -36.03 -152.44
N GLN A 70 5.68 -36.55 -153.65
CA GLN A 70 5.92 -35.88 -154.96
C GLN A 70 7.41 -35.74 -155.33
N GLU A 71 7.86 -35.94 -156.58
CA GLU A 71 7.25 -36.39 -157.87
C GLU A 71 8.38 -37.04 -158.71
N GLU A 72 8.16 -38.04 -159.59
CA GLU A 72 8.01 -37.91 -161.08
C GLU A 72 8.90 -36.79 -161.71
N GLU A 73 9.76 -37.00 -162.71
CA GLU A 73 9.69 -37.66 -164.03
C GLU A 73 11.11 -38.13 -164.53
N THR A 74 11.38 -38.78 -165.69
CA THR A 74 10.78 -39.87 -166.52
C THR A 74 11.82 -40.37 -167.58
N ILE A 75 11.49 -41.44 -168.34
CA ILE A 75 11.69 -41.68 -169.82
C ILE A 75 13.05 -41.26 -170.47
N THR A 76 13.81 -42.06 -171.25
CA THR A 76 13.54 -43.15 -172.24
C THR A 76 14.49 -44.36 -172.04
N ALA A 77 14.33 -45.59 -172.59
CA ALA A 77 13.66 -45.99 -173.84
C ALA A 77 13.21 -47.48 -173.91
N THR A 78 12.05 -47.71 -174.56
CA THR A 78 11.67 -48.85 -175.42
C THR A 78 11.99 -50.31 -175.04
N SER A 79 10.94 -51.08 -174.69
CA SER A 79 10.41 -52.25 -175.44
C SER A 79 9.72 -53.28 -174.54
N THR A 80 8.55 -53.80 -174.97
CA THR A 80 7.84 -54.98 -174.40
C THR A 80 7.10 -54.81 -173.05
N ALA A 81 5.97 -54.08 -173.03
CA ALA A 81 5.23 -53.80 -171.78
C ALA A 81 3.69 -53.85 -171.89
N THR A 82 3.08 -55.04 -171.79
CA THR A 82 1.63 -55.22 -171.53
C THR A 82 1.30 -56.30 -170.48
N GLY A 83 2.19 -57.26 -170.21
CA GLY A 83 2.00 -58.22 -169.11
C GLY A 83 2.24 -57.63 -167.72
N SER A 84 3.26 -56.78 -167.57
CA SER A 84 3.75 -56.28 -166.27
C SER A 84 2.78 -55.34 -165.53
N ILE A 85 1.81 -54.75 -166.22
CA ILE A 85 0.83 -53.83 -165.60
C ILE A 85 -0.17 -54.62 -164.74
N SER A 86 -0.63 -55.78 -165.22
CA SER A 86 -1.48 -56.71 -164.46
C SER A 86 -0.82 -57.15 -163.15
N GLU A 87 0.44 -57.55 -163.26
CA GLU A 87 1.25 -58.01 -162.14
C GLU A 87 1.56 -56.88 -161.13
N SER A 88 1.82 -55.66 -161.62
CA SER A 88 2.02 -54.48 -160.77
C SER A 88 0.75 -54.05 -160.01
N ILE A 89 -0.42 -54.11 -160.66
CA ILE A 89 -1.72 -53.84 -160.00
C ILE A 89 -2.03 -54.91 -158.94
N GLY A 90 -1.78 -56.19 -159.24
CA GLY A 90 -1.93 -57.28 -158.25
C GLY A 90 -0.98 -57.12 -157.05
N ASN A 91 0.27 -56.73 -157.28
CA ASN A 91 1.23 -56.44 -156.21
C ASN A 91 0.84 -55.19 -155.41
N GLY A 92 0.25 -54.18 -156.07
CA GLY A 92 -0.34 -53.01 -155.44
C GLY A 92 -1.50 -53.38 -154.50
N SER A 93 -2.40 -54.26 -154.94
CA SER A 93 -3.51 -54.79 -154.12
C SER A 93 -2.98 -55.54 -152.90
N ASN A 94 -2.07 -56.50 -153.08
CA ASN A 94 -1.47 -57.25 -151.97
C ASN A 94 -0.77 -56.34 -150.95
N ARG A 95 -0.08 -55.28 -151.41
CA ARG A 95 0.52 -54.28 -150.51
C ARG A 95 -0.55 -53.46 -149.78
N LEU A 96 -1.65 -53.13 -150.45
CA LEU A 96 -2.79 -52.47 -149.82
C LEU A 96 -3.40 -53.35 -148.72
N ASP A 97 -3.61 -54.64 -148.98
CA ASP A 97 -4.17 -55.60 -148.02
C ASP A 97 -3.26 -55.78 -146.79
N ILE A 98 -1.94 -55.83 -146.99
CA ILE A 98 -0.96 -55.85 -145.88
C ILE A 98 -1.03 -54.56 -145.06
N ILE A 99 -1.06 -53.39 -145.72
CA ILE A 99 -1.17 -52.10 -145.04
C ILE A 99 -2.50 -51.97 -144.29
N ASN A 100 -3.61 -52.45 -144.86
CA ASN A 100 -4.91 -52.44 -144.21
C ASN A 100 -4.91 -53.33 -142.96
N ASN A 101 -4.32 -54.53 -143.05
CA ASN A 101 -4.20 -55.47 -141.94
C ASN A 101 -3.28 -54.94 -140.82
N ASP A 102 -2.17 -54.28 -141.15
CA ASP A 102 -1.32 -53.61 -140.16
C ASP A 102 -1.95 -52.34 -139.58
N LEU A 103 -2.78 -51.63 -140.36
CA LEU A 103 -3.61 -50.54 -139.87
C LEU A 103 -4.68 -51.06 -138.90
N ASP A 104 -5.37 -52.16 -139.22
CA ASP A 104 -6.34 -52.81 -138.35
C ASP A 104 -5.71 -53.26 -137.02
N LYS A 105 -4.51 -53.85 -137.05
CA LYS A 105 -3.73 -54.17 -135.83
C LYS A 105 -3.37 -52.92 -135.04
N THR A 106 -2.98 -51.84 -135.72
CA THR A 106 -2.60 -50.57 -135.09
C THR A 106 -3.81 -49.92 -134.43
N VAL A 107 -4.97 -49.91 -135.11
CA VAL A 107 -6.25 -49.44 -134.57
C VAL A 107 -6.69 -50.28 -133.37
N ALA A 108 -6.55 -51.62 -133.44
CA ALA A 108 -6.84 -52.51 -132.31
C ALA A 108 -5.93 -52.21 -131.10
N SER A 109 -4.61 -52.04 -131.32
CA SER A 109 -3.66 -51.73 -130.26
C SER A 109 -3.89 -50.33 -129.65
N ILE A 110 -4.23 -49.33 -130.47
CA ILE A 110 -4.62 -47.99 -129.98
C ILE A 110 -5.92 -48.07 -129.17
N SER A 111 -6.88 -48.90 -129.59
CA SER A 111 -8.13 -49.12 -128.85
C SER A 111 -7.88 -49.77 -127.48
N GLU A 112 -6.99 -50.76 -127.42
CA GLU A 112 -6.57 -51.42 -126.17
C GLU A 112 -5.82 -50.44 -125.24
N GLN A 113 -4.88 -49.65 -125.77
CA GLN A 113 -4.19 -48.61 -125.01
C GLN A 113 -5.15 -47.55 -124.48
N LYS A 114 -6.15 -47.14 -125.29
CA LYS A 114 -7.20 -46.21 -124.86
C LYS A 114 -8.00 -46.80 -123.69
N GLU A 115 -8.40 -48.06 -123.75
CA GLU A 115 -9.14 -48.73 -122.67
C GLU A 115 -8.30 -48.82 -121.39
N GLN A 116 -6.99 -49.14 -121.49
CA GLN A 116 -6.06 -49.12 -120.35
C GLN A 116 -5.88 -47.70 -119.76
N VAL A 117 -5.84 -46.65 -120.59
CA VAL A 117 -5.80 -45.25 -120.14
C VAL A 117 -7.10 -44.85 -119.46
N GLU A 118 -8.26 -45.24 -119.99
CA GLU A 118 -9.57 -44.96 -119.38
C GLU A 118 -9.72 -45.63 -118.01
N GLU A 119 -9.28 -46.89 -117.84
CA GLU A 119 -9.31 -47.58 -116.55
C GLU A 119 -8.29 -47.03 -115.55
N THR A 120 -7.06 -46.67 -115.98
CA THR A 120 -6.09 -46.03 -115.07
C THR A 120 -6.51 -44.62 -114.64
N VAL A 121 -7.14 -43.84 -115.53
CA VAL A 121 -7.77 -42.55 -115.16
C VAL A 121 -8.88 -42.74 -114.14
N LYS A 122 -9.70 -43.78 -114.28
CA LYS A 122 -10.74 -44.13 -113.30
C LYS A 122 -10.15 -44.49 -111.93
N GLN A 123 -9.13 -45.35 -111.87
CA GLN A 123 -8.44 -45.71 -110.63
C GLN A 123 -7.72 -44.52 -109.96
N LEU A 124 -7.13 -43.63 -110.75
CA LEU A 124 -6.55 -42.37 -110.26
C LEU A 124 -7.61 -41.43 -109.69
N ASN A 125 -8.79 -41.37 -110.30
CA ASN A 125 -9.90 -40.55 -109.80
C ASN A 125 -10.51 -41.14 -108.51
N GLU A 126 -10.62 -42.47 -108.40
CA GLU A 126 -11.06 -43.16 -107.17
C GLU A 126 -10.08 -42.93 -106.02
N THR A 127 -8.77 -43.08 -106.25
CA THR A 127 -7.73 -42.80 -105.23
C THR A 127 -7.61 -41.31 -104.87
N LEU A 128 -7.85 -40.39 -105.81
CA LEU A 128 -7.94 -38.96 -105.53
C LEU A 128 -9.11 -38.62 -104.60
N LEU A 129 -10.25 -39.29 -104.76
CA LEU A 129 -11.42 -39.11 -103.89
C LEU A 129 -11.16 -39.65 -102.47
N ASP A 130 -10.56 -40.84 -102.35
CA ASP A 130 -10.14 -41.42 -101.07
C ASP A 130 -9.15 -40.53 -100.32
N PHE A 131 -8.09 -40.05 -100.99
CA PHE A 131 -7.15 -39.09 -100.38
C PHE A 131 -7.81 -37.77 -99.98
N LYS A 132 -8.83 -37.31 -100.72
CA LYS A 132 -9.58 -36.10 -100.36
C LYS A 132 -10.43 -36.31 -99.11
N GLU A 133 -11.06 -37.47 -98.97
CA GLU A 133 -11.83 -37.85 -97.78
C GLU A 133 -10.93 -37.96 -96.54
N GLN A 134 -9.82 -38.70 -96.65
CA GLN A 134 -8.81 -38.81 -95.59
C GLN A 134 -8.24 -37.45 -95.16
N ASN A 135 -8.02 -36.52 -96.11
CA ASN A 135 -7.49 -35.19 -95.79
C ASN A 135 -8.52 -34.31 -95.05
N GLU A 136 -9.82 -34.40 -95.36
CA GLU A 136 -10.87 -33.73 -94.57
C GLU A 136 -11.05 -34.39 -93.19
N GLU A 137 -10.90 -35.71 -93.06
CA GLU A 137 -10.90 -36.37 -91.75
C GLU A 137 -9.72 -35.90 -90.88
N LEU A 138 -8.49 -35.94 -91.41
CA LEU A 138 -7.28 -35.47 -90.72
C LEU A 138 -7.38 -34.00 -90.29
N LYS A 139 -7.99 -33.15 -91.13
CA LYS A 139 -8.27 -31.76 -90.81
C LYS A 139 -9.28 -31.64 -89.66
N GLY A 140 -10.36 -32.41 -89.66
CA GLY A 140 -11.31 -32.46 -88.55
C GLY A 140 -10.70 -32.96 -87.23
N GLN A 141 -9.82 -33.96 -87.29
CA GLN A 141 -9.05 -34.44 -86.13
C GLN A 141 -8.09 -33.35 -85.62
N ASN A 142 -7.43 -32.61 -86.51
CA ASN A 142 -6.53 -31.51 -86.14
C ASN A 142 -7.29 -30.34 -85.49
N ASP A 143 -8.47 -29.99 -85.99
CA ASP A 143 -9.35 -28.97 -85.39
C ASP A 143 -9.80 -29.38 -83.97
N GLN A 144 -10.11 -30.66 -83.74
CA GLN A 144 -10.42 -31.20 -82.41
C GLN A 144 -9.21 -31.17 -81.45
N LEU A 145 -8.01 -31.48 -81.95
CA LEU A 145 -6.77 -31.40 -81.17
C LEU A 145 -6.43 -29.96 -80.79
N LEU A 146 -6.65 -28.99 -81.69
CA LEU A 146 -6.49 -27.57 -81.41
C LEU A 146 -7.45 -27.11 -80.30
N GLN A 147 -8.74 -27.42 -80.41
CA GLN A 147 -9.74 -27.09 -79.38
C GLN A 147 -9.39 -27.73 -78.02
N THR A 148 -8.93 -28.98 -78.01
CA THR A 148 -8.49 -29.68 -76.80
C THR A 148 -7.24 -29.02 -76.20
N SER A 149 -6.28 -28.60 -77.03
CA SER A 149 -5.07 -27.92 -76.61
C SER A 149 -5.37 -26.57 -75.95
N ASP A 150 -6.30 -25.79 -76.52
CA ASP A 150 -6.69 -24.49 -75.96
C ASP A 150 -7.53 -24.62 -74.69
N ALA A 151 -8.40 -25.63 -74.59
CA ALA A 151 -9.09 -25.96 -73.33
C ALA A 151 -8.10 -26.32 -72.21
N LEU A 152 -7.13 -27.21 -72.48
CA LEU A 152 -6.09 -27.59 -71.52
C LEU A 152 -5.20 -26.40 -71.11
N ARG A 153 -4.92 -25.46 -72.02
CA ARG A 153 -4.23 -24.20 -71.67
C ARG A 153 -5.05 -23.34 -70.70
N GLY A 154 -6.37 -23.26 -70.89
CA GLY A 154 -7.28 -22.60 -69.97
C GLY A 154 -7.28 -23.24 -68.58
N ASP A 155 -7.36 -24.57 -68.50
CA ASP A 155 -7.30 -25.31 -67.24
C ASP A 155 -5.96 -25.12 -66.52
N ILE A 156 -4.83 -25.14 -67.26
CA ILE A 156 -3.49 -24.86 -66.70
C ILE A 156 -3.43 -23.43 -66.12
N ALA A 157 -3.98 -22.43 -66.81
CA ALA A 157 -4.01 -21.06 -66.33
C ALA A 157 -4.85 -20.94 -65.03
N ASN A 158 -6.04 -21.54 -64.99
CA ASN A 158 -6.90 -21.55 -63.80
C ASN A 158 -6.25 -22.28 -62.61
N LEU A 159 -5.62 -23.43 -62.85
CA LEU A 159 -4.88 -24.18 -61.82
C LEU A 159 -3.65 -23.43 -61.30
N THR A 160 -3.01 -22.62 -62.15
CA THR A 160 -1.90 -21.75 -61.73
C THR A 160 -2.38 -20.67 -60.77
N LEU A 161 -3.47 -19.97 -61.10
CA LEU A 161 -4.08 -18.97 -60.21
C LEU A 161 -4.49 -19.57 -58.86
N ASN A 162 -5.21 -20.70 -58.88
CA ASN A 162 -5.61 -21.40 -57.65
C ASN A 162 -4.40 -21.85 -56.80
N LEU A 163 -3.28 -22.21 -57.42
CA LEU A 163 -2.06 -22.59 -56.69
C LEU A 163 -1.40 -21.39 -56.00
N ASP A 164 -1.45 -20.21 -56.63
CA ASP A 164 -0.90 -18.99 -56.05
C ASP A 164 -1.78 -18.45 -54.91
N ASP A 165 -3.12 -18.49 -55.04
CA ASP A 165 -4.07 -18.21 -53.94
C ASP A 165 -3.84 -19.12 -52.72
N VAL A 166 -3.58 -20.41 -52.96
CA VAL A 166 -3.26 -21.39 -51.90
C VAL A 166 -1.91 -21.10 -51.24
N ARG A 167 -0.92 -20.61 -51.98
CA ARG A 167 0.38 -20.19 -51.43
C ARG A 167 0.27 -18.92 -50.58
N GLU A 168 -0.52 -17.94 -51.00
CA GLU A 168 -0.76 -16.72 -50.24
C GLU A 168 -1.46 -17.03 -48.91
N THR A 169 -2.51 -17.85 -48.94
CA THR A 169 -3.21 -18.30 -47.73
C THR A 169 -2.33 -19.19 -46.83
N GLU A 170 -1.46 -20.04 -47.38
CA GLU A 170 -0.45 -20.78 -46.59
C GLU A 170 0.56 -19.84 -45.93
N ALA A 171 0.97 -18.77 -46.60
CA ALA A 171 1.88 -17.76 -46.04
C ALA A 171 1.24 -16.99 -44.88
N GLN A 172 0.00 -16.51 -45.05
CA GLN A 172 -0.73 -15.82 -43.99
C GLN A 172 -0.93 -16.70 -42.76
N LEU A 173 -1.36 -17.96 -42.94
CA LEU A 173 -1.55 -18.90 -41.83
C LEU A 173 -0.24 -19.20 -41.07
N LYS A 174 0.92 -19.14 -41.73
CA LYS A 174 2.23 -19.27 -41.06
C LYS A 174 2.56 -18.04 -40.20
N GLU A 175 2.19 -16.85 -40.64
CA GLU A 175 2.35 -15.61 -39.87
C GLU A 175 1.42 -15.60 -38.65
N ASP A 176 0.13 -15.88 -38.84
CA ASP A 176 -0.86 -15.97 -37.76
C ASP A 176 -0.43 -16.97 -36.67
N VAL A 177 0.09 -18.14 -37.07
CA VAL A 177 0.62 -19.16 -36.13
C VAL A 177 1.87 -18.68 -35.39
N ALA A 178 2.71 -17.83 -36.00
CA ALA A 178 3.87 -17.24 -35.34
C ALA A 178 3.46 -16.14 -34.33
N GLU A 179 2.46 -15.33 -34.66
CA GLU A 179 1.89 -14.35 -33.73
C GLU A 179 1.22 -15.05 -32.54
N LEU A 180 0.39 -16.06 -32.78
CA LEU A 180 -0.29 -16.82 -31.73
C LEU A 180 0.69 -17.45 -30.74
N LYS A 181 1.81 -18.03 -31.21
CA LYS A 181 2.88 -18.54 -30.34
C LYS A 181 3.52 -17.43 -29.49
N THR A 182 3.72 -16.25 -30.07
CA THR A 182 4.28 -15.09 -29.36
C THR A 182 3.33 -14.59 -28.27
N VAL A 183 2.02 -14.60 -28.55
CA VAL A 183 0.98 -14.28 -27.55
C VAL A 183 0.90 -15.35 -26.46
N GLU A 184 1.02 -16.64 -26.82
CA GLU A 184 1.02 -17.76 -25.87
C GLU A 184 2.17 -17.65 -24.85
N GLU A 185 3.40 -17.39 -25.31
CA GLU A 185 4.55 -17.21 -24.41
C GLU A 185 4.40 -15.99 -23.50
N ARG A 186 3.92 -14.85 -24.02
CA ARG A 186 3.63 -13.67 -23.18
C ARG A 186 2.59 -13.99 -22.10
N LEU A 187 1.54 -14.74 -22.42
CA LEU A 187 0.53 -15.16 -21.44
C LEU A 187 1.09 -16.13 -20.39
N LYS A 188 2.09 -16.96 -20.72
CA LYS A 188 2.82 -17.78 -19.73
C LYS A 188 3.64 -16.91 -18.78
N GLU A 189 4.36 -15.91 -19.28
CA GLU A 189 5.12 -14.95 -18.46
C GLU A 189 4.22 -14.11 -17.54
N ASP A 190 3.10 -13.59 -18.07
CA ASP A 190 2.10 -12.85 -17.30
C ASP A 190 1.50 -13.73 -16.19
N LYS A 191 1.19 -14.99 -16.48
CA LYS A 191 0.69 -15.95 -15.48
C LYS A 191 1.70 -16.19 -14.35
N ILE A 192 2.97 -16.43 -14.69
CA ILE A 192 4.04 -16.62 -13.70
C ILE A 192 4.17 -15.37 -12.81
N THR A 193 4.14 -14.19 -13.43
CA THR A 193 4.23 -12.91 -12.73
C THR A 193 3.06 -12.69 -11.77
N LEU A 194 1.82 -12.98 -12.20
CA LEU A 194 0.63 -12.86 -11.37
C LEU A 194 0.62 -13.87 -10.21
N THR A 195 1.07 -15.11 -10.42
CA THR A 195 1.21 -16.09 -9.33
C THR A 195 2.21 -15.60 -8.28
N ALA A 196 3.41 -15.14 -8.70
CA ALA A 196 4.40 -14.63 -7.76
C ALA A 196 3.93 -13.36 -6.98
N GLN A 197 3.09 -12.52 -7.62
CA GLN A 197 2.45 -11.38 -6.93
C GLN A 197 1.41 -11.84 -5.90
N ALA A 198 0.60 -12.86 -6.23
CA ALA A 198 -0.39 -13.43 -5.32
C ALA A 198 0.26 -14.06 -4.09
N ASP A 199 1.34 -14.83 -4.27
CA ASP A 199 2.10 -15.45 -3.17
C ASP A 199 2.69 -14.41 -2.22
N ASN A 200 3.26 -13.33 -2.77
CA ASN A 200 3.82 -12.22 -1.98
C ASN A 200 2.73 -11.43 -1.23
N LEU A 201 1.56 -11.23 -1.85
CA LEU A 201 0.40 -10.63 -1.20
C LEU A 201 -0.09 -11.51 -0.05
N ASN A 202 -0.19 -12.83 -0.23
CA ASN A 202 -0.59 -13.76 0.82
C ASN A 202 0.38 -13.71 2.02
N SER A 203 1.70 -13.78 1.78
CA SER A 203 2.70 -13.63 2.85
C SER A 203 2.62 -12.28 3.58
N THR A 204 2.22 -11.22 2.88
CA THR A 204 2.00 -9.89 3.49
C THR A 204 0.76 -9.88 4.38
N VAL A 205 -0.34 -10.52 3.94
CA VAL A 205 -1.57 -10.68 4.72
C VAL A 205 -1.34 -11.51 5.99
N GLU A 206 -0.56 -12.60 5.89
CA GLU A 206 -0.20 -13.44 7.03
C GLU A 206 0.55 -12.64 8.11
N LYS A 207 1.58 -11.86 7.72
CA LYS A 207 2.34 -11.00 8.64
C LYS A 207 1.48 -9.93 9.31
N LEU A 208 0.63 -9.25 8.53
CA LEU A 208 -0.29 -8.24 9.08
C LEU A 208 -1.31 -8.87 10.04
N SER A 209 -1.75 -10.11 9.79
CA SER A 209 -2.62 -10.85 10.69
C SER A 209 -1.93 -11.18 12.03
N GLU A 210 -0.66 -11.56 11.99
CA GLU A 210 0.18 -11.78 13.17
C GLU A 210 0.39 -10.49 13.97
N GLU A 211 0.77 -9.38 13.31
CA GLU A 211 0.91 -8.06 13.95
C GLU A 211 -0.40 -7.60 14.63
N VAL A 212 -1.55 -7.75 13.95
CA VAL A 212 -2.87 -7.45 14.53
C VAL A 212 -3.21 -8.35 15.72
N SER A 213 -2.77 -9.60 15.73
CA SER A 213 -2.93 -10.52 16.87
C SER A 213 -2.09 -10.05 18.07
N ASN A 214 -0.84 -9.64 17.83
CA ASN A 214 0.07 -9.13 18.86
C ASN A 214 -0.46 -7.83 19.47
N PHE A 215 -0.89 -6.85 18.65
CA PHE A 215 -1.49 -5.61 19.16
C PHE A 215 -2.79 -5.85 19.95
N LYS A 216 -3.59 -6.88 19.62
CA LYS A 216 -4.76 -7.26 20.44
C LYS A 216 -4.35 -7.79 21.81
N LYS A 217 -3.24 -8.53 21.90
CA LYS A 217 -2.69 -9.04 23.17
C LYS A 217 -2.15 -7.89 24.03
N GLU A 218 -1.30 -7.03 23.48
CA GLU A 218 -0.75 -5.86 24.17
C GLU A 218 -1.87 -4.91 24.67
N ASN A 219 -2.88 -4.63 23.85
CA ASN A 219 -4.02 -3.81 24.24
C ASN A 219 -4.90 -4.47 25.33
N LYS A 220 -4.88 -5.80 25.46
CA LYS A 220 -5.48 -6.48 26.61
C LYS A 220 -4.63 -6.26 27.86
N GLU A 221 -3.33 -6.52 27.77
CA GLU A 221 -2.38 -6.33 28.88
C GLU A 221 -2.40 -4.89 29.42
N PHE A 222 -2.50 -3.88 28.55
CA PHE A 222 -2.68 -2.47 28.97
C PHE A 222 -4.04 -2.17 29.60
N LYS A 223 -5.11 -2.91 29.27
CA LYS A 223 -6.42 -2.75 29.95
C LYS A 223 -6.38 -3.36 31.33
N ASP A 224 -5.83 -4.57 31.45
CA ASP A 224 -5.69 -5.29 32.71
C ASP A 224 -4.82 -4.45 33.68
N LEU A 225 -3.67 -3.91 33.22
CA LEU A 225 -2.81 -3.01 34.01
C LEU A 225 -3.50 -1.69 34.41
N ASN A 226 -4.32 -1.09 33.53
CA ASN A 226 -5.08 0.13 33.86
C ASN A 226 -6.14 -0.13 34.94
N GLU A 227 -6.71 -1.33 34.99
CA GLU A 227 -7.67 -1.73 36.02
C GLU A 227 -6.98 -1.97 37.37
N GLU A 228 -5.82 -2.66 37.38
CA GLU A 228 -4.97 -2.79 38.57
C GLU A 228 -4.56 -1.41 39.13
N LEU A 229 -4.14 -0.48 38.27
CA LEU A 229 -3.81 0.89 38.68
C LEU A 229 -5.01 1.64 39.28
N ARG A 230 -6.23 1.44 38.77
CA ARG A 230 -7.44 2.04 39.36
C ARG A 230 -7.73 1.50 40.76
N GLN A 231 -7.55 0.20 40.96
CA GLN A 231 -7.73 -0.43 42.27
C GLN A 231 -6.70 0.06 43.29
N ILE A 232 -5.43 0.18 42.88
CA ILE A 232 -4.35 0.74 43.72
C ILE A 232 -4.65 2.20 44.10
N VAL A 233 -5.08 3.03 43.14
CA VAL A 233 -5.43 4.44 43.41
C VAL A 233 -6.63 4.56 44.35
N SER A 234 -7.65 3.70 44.22
CA SER A 234 -8.78 3.65 45.16
C SER A 234 -8.32 3.31 46.58
N PHE A 235 -7.53 2.24 46.73
CA PHE A 235 -7.00 1.81 48.02
C PHE A 235 -6.16 2.90 48.70
N ILE A 236 -5.31 3.60 47.95
CA ILE A 236 -4.51 4.73 48.47
C ILE A 236 -5.42 5.89 48.90
N GLY A 237 -6.52 6.14 48.18
CA GLY A 237 -7.51 7.14 48.56
C GLY A 237 -8.21 6.81 49.90
N ASP A 238 -8.67 5.56 50.04
CA ASP A 238 -9.33 5.07 51.25
C ASP A 238 -8.38 5.12 52.47
N GLU A 239 -7.11 4.71 52.30
CA GLU A 239 -6.11 4.74 53.37
C GLU A 239 -5.71 6.18 53.75
N ALA A 240 -5.63 7.10 52.78
CA ALA A 240 -5.35 8.51 53.05
C ALA A 240 -6.46 9.16 53.91
N GLU A 241 -7.72 8.89 53.59
CA GLU A 241 -8.87 9.36 54.39
C GLU A 241 -8.84 8.76 55.81
N ASN A 242 -8.47 7.48 55.94
CA ASN A 242 -8.33 6.82 57.24
C ASN A 242 -7.21 7.43 58.10
N VAL A 243 -6.07 7.76 57.49
CA VAL A 243 -4.95 8.46 58.16
C VAL A 243 -5.37 9.87 58.60
N GLU A 244 -6.09 10.61 57.78
CA GLU A 244 -6.60 11.95 58.10
C GLU A 244 -7.53 11.91 59.32
N ARG A 245 -8.55 11.05 59.32
CA ARG A 245 -9.44 10.84 60.49
C ARG A 245 -8.68 10.43 61.75
N THR A 246 -7.65 9.60 61.62
CA THR A 246 -6.82 9.15 62.75
C THR A 246 -5.98 10.30 63.32
N TYR A 247 -5.48 11.19 62.46
CA TYR A 247 -4.76 12.39 62.85
C TYR A 247 -5.66 13.42 63.54
N GLU A 248 -6.87 13.66 63.03
CA GLU A 248 -7.89 14.49 63.68
C GLU A 248 -8.26 13.95 65.08
N ALA A 249 -8.50 12.64 65.18
CA ALA A 249 -8.80 12.00 66.47
C ALA A 249 -7.64 12.12 67.48
N LEU A 250 -6.39 11.95 67.02
CA LEU A 250 -5.20 12.10 67.86
C LEU A 250 -4.97 13.55 68.32
N THR A 251 -5.11 14.52 67.42
CA THR A 251 -4.96 15.95 67.76
C THR A 251 -6.04 16.43 68.73
N SER A 252 -7.29 16.01 68.52
CA SER A 252 -8.39 16.25 69.46
C SER A 252 -8.14 15.62 70.84
N TYR A 253 -7.70 14.36 70.88
CA TYR A 253 -7.34 13.68 72.13
C TYR A 253 -6.20 14.38 72.88
N LEU A 254 -5.16 14.84 72.17
CA LEU A 254 -4.04 15.56 72.78
C LEU A 254 -4.46 16.93 73.34
N ALA A 255 -5.30 17.68 72.63
CA ALA A 255 -5.84 18.95 73.13
C ALA A 255 -6.66 18.76 74.41
N ASP A 256 -7.57 17.78 74.41
CA ASP A 256 -8.39 17.39 75.56
C ASP A 256 -7.54 16.85 76.74
N ALA A 257 -6.45 16.12 76.46
CA ALA A 257 -5.49 15.70 77.48
C ALA A 257 -4.68 16.87 78.09
N ILE A 258 -4.29 17.87 77.30
CA ILE A 258 -3.62 19.09 77.77
C ILE A 258 -4.58 19.86 78.69
N ILE A 259 -5.80 20.15 78.25
CA ILE A 259 -6.80 20.88 79.05
C ILE A 259 -7.07 20.15 80.37
N ARG A 260 -7.25 18.82 80.36
CA ARG A 260 -7.39 18.04 81.59
C ARG A 260 -6.17 18.13 82.51
N LYS A 261 -4.94 18.10 81.97
CA LYS A 261 -3.72 18.29 82.77
C LYS A 261 -3.72 19.66 83.44
N GLN A 262 -3.96 20.73 82.67
CA GLN A 262 -3.99 22.12 83.17
C GLN A 262 -5.01 22.29 84.31
N VAL A 263 -6.25 21.81 84.14
CA VAL A 263 -7.29 21.86 85.18
C VAL A 263 -6.90 21.06 86.43
N LEU A 264 -6.30 19.88 86.26
CA LEU A 264 -5.83 19.07 87.39
C LEU A 264 -4.67 19.74 88.14
N THR A 265 -3.69 20.34 87.45
CA THR A 265 -2.59 21.06 88.09
C THR A 265 -3.09 22.29 88.84
N MET A 266 -3.97 23.09 88.22
CA MET A 266 -4.62 24.24 88.88
C MET A 266 -5.37 23.85 90.14
N THR A 267 -6.16 22.77 90.07
CA THR A 267 -6.92 22.26 91.22
C THR A 267 -5.97 21.80 92.33
N ALA A 268 -4.91 21.05 91.97
CA ALA A 268 -3.91 20.59 92.94
C ALA A 268 -3.15 21.75 93.59
N LEU A 269 -2.87 22.84 92.86
CA LEU A 269 -2.23 24.05 93.38
C LEU A 269 -3.17 24.82 94.33
N LYS A 270 -4.43 25.05 93.94
CA LYS A 270 -5.45 25.71 94.79
C LYS A 270 -5.63 24.96 96.12
N GLU A 271 -5.77 23.63 96.07
CA GLU A 271 -5.89 22.79 97.27
C GLU A 271 -4.58 22.68 98.07
N GLY A 272 -3.42 22.72 97.41
CA GLY A 272 -2.12 22.81 98.07
C GLY A 272 -1.96 24.09 98.90
N MET A 273 -2.26 25.24 98.30
CA MET A 273 -2.22 26.54 99.00
C MET A 273 -3.24 26.62 100.15
N LYS A 274 -4.48 26.16 99.94
CA LYS A 274 -5.48 26.03 101.03
C LYS A 274 -4.99 25.16 102.19
N LYS A 275 -4.29 24.07 101.89
CA LYS A 275 -3.74 23.16 102.92
C LYS A 275 -2.61 23.83 103.71
N GLU A 276 -1.71 24.55 103.06
CA GLU A 276 -0.67 25.33 103.76
C GLU A 276 -1.30 26.40 104.66
N LEU A 277 -2.35 27.10 104.18
CA LEU A 277 -3.12 28.05 104.98
C LEU A 277 -3.77 27.38 106.22
N ALA A 278 -4.45 26.26 106.04
CA ALA A 278 -5.06 25.50 107.15
C ALA A 278 -4.01 24.96 108.15
N ALA A 279 -2.78 24.71 107.71
CA ALA A 279 -1.67 24.30 108.57
C ALA A 279 -1.00 25.47 109.31
N TRP A 280 -1.10 26.70 108.78
CA TRP A 280 -0.37 27.86 109.28
C TRP A 280 -0.69 28.18 110.74
N GLU A 281 -1.96 28.28 111.15
CA GLU A 281 -2.31 28.67 112.53
C GLU A 281 -1.77 27.65 113.54
N CYS A 282 -1.90 26.35 113.25
CA CYS A 282 -1.34 25.28 114.07
C CYS A 282 0.19 25.35 114.13
N GLY A 283 0.86 25.62 113.00
CA GLY A 283 2.30 25.80 112.92
C GLY A 283 2.79 27.01 113.74
N PHE A 284 2.11 28.14 113.60
CA PHE A 284 2.38 29.39 114.31
C PHE A 284 2.23 29.21 115.83
N ARG A 285 1.10 28.67 116.28
CA ARG A 285 0.86 28.36 117.70
C ARG A 285 1.91 27.41 118.28
N THR A 286 2.35 26.43 117.49
CA THR A 286 3.42 25.50 117.90
C THR A 286 4.77 26.21 118.04
N ALA A 287 5.16 26.96 117.01
CA ALA A 287 6.45 27.65 116.93
C ALA A 287 6.66 28.69 118.03
N PHE A 288 5.59 29.38 118.44
CA PHE A 288 5.63 30.44 119.46
C PHE A 288 5.01 30.05 120.81
N SER A 289 4.70 28.77 121.05
CA SER A 289 3.99 28.25 122.24
C SER A 289 4.53 28.69 123.61
N GLY A 290 5.81 29.08 123.72
CA GLY A 290 6.41 29.61 124.94
C GLY A 290 6.21 31.11 125.19
N GLN A 291 5.74 31.88 124.19
CA GLN A 291 5.62 33.34 124.23
C GLN A 291 4.38 33.81 124.99
N ASP A 292 4.48 34.95 125.68
CA ASP A 292 3.37 35.46 126.50
C ASP A 292 2.17 35.94 125.65
N PHE A 293 2.41 36.44 124.44
CA PHE A 293 1.36 36.86 123.48
C PHE A 293 0.50 35.71 122.93
N LEU A 294 0.82 34.44 123.23
CA LEU A 294 -0.06 33.29 122.96
C LEU A 294 -0.82 32.82 124.20
N LYS A 295 -0.47 33.30 125.40
CA LYS A 295 -1.19 32.96 126.66
C LYS A 295 -2.41 33.85 126.85
N ASP A 296 -2.31 35.11 126.40
CA ASP A 296 -3.44 36.00 126.13
C ASP A 296 -3.35 36.39 124.66
N GLU A 297 -4.28 35.89 123.85
CA GLU A 297 -4.27 36.12 122.40
C GLU A 297 -4.53 37.58 122.01
N ASN A 298 -5.01 38.42 122.95
CA ASN A 298 -5.25 39.86 122.76
C ASN A 298 -4.04 40.70 123.23
N ALA A 299 -3.03 40.09 123.85
CA ALA A 299 -1.81 40.81 124.22
C ALA A 299 -0.98 41.12 122.96
N PRO A 300 -0.36 42.32 122.88
CA PRO A 300 0.45 42.70 121.73
C PRO A 300 1.67 41.78 121.61
N ILE A 301 2.02 41.41 120.38
CA ILE A 301 3.21 40.61 120.09
C ILE A 301 4.49 41.33 120.57
N GLY A 302 4.50 42.66 120.46
CA GLY A 302 5.55 43.52 121.00
C GLY A 302 6.80 43.60 120.12
N TYR A 303 7.46 44.75 120.16
CA TYR A 303 8.57 45.10 119.27
C TYR A 303 9.70 44.06 119.21
N SER A 304 10.06 43.46 120.35
CA SER A 304 11.15 42.46 120.43
C SER A 304 10.86 41.14 119.72
N SER A 305 9.58 40.75 119.64
CA SER A 305 9.16 39.47 119.07
C SER A 305 8.59 39.61 117.67
N TYR A 306 8.14 40.81 117.31
CA TYR A 306 7.47 41.14 116.05
C TYR A 306 8.25 40.67 114.82
N ASP A 307 9.52 41.03 114.67
CA ASP A 307 10.28 40.63 113.47
C ASP A 307 10.52 39.11 113.40
N THR A 308 10.62 38.42 114.53
CA THR A 308 10.73 36.95 114.54
C THR A 308 9.41 36.30 114.08
N VAL A 309 8.28 36.82 114.55
CA VAL A 309 6.93 36.41 114.12
C VAL A 309 6.71 36.68 112.63
N MET A 310 7.07 37.86 112.15
CA MET A 310 6.91 38.23 110.75
C MET A 310 7.92 37.57 109.81
N SER A 311 9.10 37.18 110.31
CA SER A 311 10.06 36.33 109.58
C SER A 311 9.54 34.90 109.43
N TYR A 312 8.92 34.34 110.47
CA TYR A 312 8.21 33.05 110.38
C TYR A 312 7.05 33.13 109.38
N THR A 313 6.19 34.15 109.53
CA THR A 313 5.05 34.41 108.63
C THR A 313 5.52 34.64 107.19
N GLY A 314 6.62 35.37 106.99
CA GLY A 314 7.19 35.63 105.67
C GLY A 314 7.59 34.37 104.91
N LYS A 315 8.07 33.32 105.60
CA LYS A 315 8.35 32.02 104.97
C LYS A 315 7.08 31.29 104.55
N PHE A 316 6.04 31.35 105.38
CA PHE A 316 4.72 30.82 105.02
C PHE A 316 4.12 31.56 103.82
N LEU A 317 4.15 32.91 103.84
CA LEU A 317 3.71 33.73 102.72
C LEU A 317 4.50 33.43 101.44
N GLN A 318 5.80 33.17 101.53
CA GLN A 318 6.62 32.79 100.37
C GLN A 318 6.12 31.48 99.73
N ASN A 319 5.67 30.49 100.51
CA ASN A 319 5.07 29.26 99.99
C ASN A 319 3.71 29.51 99.30
N LEU A 320 3.02 30.60 99.64
CA LEU A 320 1.82 31.10 98.97
C LEU A 320 2.13 32.16 97.89
N CYS A 321 3.42 32.41 97.64
CA CYS A 321 3.93 33.42 96.71
C CYS A 321 3.42 34.86 96.98
N LEU A 322 3.27 35.16 98.28
CA LEU A 322 2.87 36.45 98.82
C LEU A 322 4.05 37.21 99.43
N LEU A 323 4.00 38.53 99.35
CA LEU A 323 5.06 39.41 99.85
C LEU A 323 4.79 39.82 101.30
N ARG A 324 5.74 39.55 102.21
CA ARG A 324 5.68 39.97 103.62
C ARG A 324 5.31 41.46 103.79
N GLY A 325 5.95 42.34 103.01
CA GLY A 325 5.68 43.79 103.09
C GLY A 325 4.27 44.20 102.64
N ASN A 326 3.62 43.43 101.76
CA ASN A 326 2.23 43.70 101.39
C ASN A 326 1.24 43.20 102.46
N LEU A 327 1.51 42.07 103.13
CA LEU A 327 0.79 41.70 104.36
C LEU A 327 0.97 42.77 105.45
N GLU A 328 2.20 43.23 105.71
CA GLU A 328 2.46 44.27 106.71
C GLU A 328 1.68 45.57 106.39
N THR A 329 1.54 45.90 105.11
CA THR A 329 0.69 47.02 104.64
C THR A 329 -0.80 46.75 104.87
N PHE A 330 -1.30 45.55 104.54
CA PHE A 330 -2.68 45.15 104.79
C PHE A 330 -3.03 45.22 106.28
N LEU A 331 -2.19 44.64 107.15
CA LEU A 331 -2.43 44.60 108.61
C LEU A 331 -2.55 46.02 109.19
N VAL A 332 -1.71 46.96 108.76
CA VAL A 332 -1.74 48.36 109.24
C VAL A 332 -3.02 49.10 108.82
N ASN A 333 -3.61 48.79 107.67
CA ASN A 333 -4.77 49.51 107.15
C ASN A 333 -6.11 48.86 107.52
N GLU A 334 -6.19 47.52 107.51
CA GLU A 334 -7.46 46.78 107.64
C GLU A 334 -7.68 46.15 109.02
N VAL A 335 -6.62 45.90 109.79
CA VAL A 335 -6.67 45.09 111.02
C VAL A 335 -6.34 45.89 112.28
N ILE A 336 -5.33 46.77 112.20
CA ILE A 336 -4.84 47.56 113.32
C ILE A 336 -5.62 48.87 113.44
N LEU A 337 -5.98 49.28 114.65
CA LEU A 337 -6.71 50.53 114.87
C LEU A 337 -5.83 51.75 114.62
N SER A 338 -6.40 52.79 113.99
CA SER A 338 -5.68 54.01 113.64
C SER A 338 -4.97 54.65 114.86
N GLY A 339 -3.64 54.74 114.80
CA GLY A 339 -2.79 55.27 115.86
C GLY A 339 -2.06 54.23 116.71
N GLN A 340 -2.34 52.93 116.52
CA GLN A 340 -1.48 51.85 117.01
C GLN A 340 -0.29 51.61 116.05
N SER A 341 0.80 51.07 116.58
CA SER A 341 1.95 50.67 115.78
C SER A 341 1.83 49.21 115.35
N ILE A 342 2.54 48.80 114.29
CA ILE A 342 2.41 47.45 113.73
C ILE A 342 2.79 46.32 114.71
N TRP A 343 3.67 46.61 115.69
CA TRP A 343 4.06 45.70 116.76
C TRP A 343 3.08 45.62 117.94
N ASP A 344 2.05 46.47 117.96
CA ASP A 344 0.96 46.42 118.93
C ASP A 344 -0.14 45.41 118.53
N ILE A 345 -0.03 44.80 117.34
CA ILE A 345 -0.95 43.75 116.88
C ILE A 345 -0.93 42.54 117.81
N SER A 346 -2.11 42.03 118.14
CA SER A 346 -2.26 40.81 118.95
C SER A 346 -2.09 39.55 118.09
N SER A 347 -1.85 38.40 118.72
CA SER A 347 -1.72 37.14 117.96
C SER A 347 -3.03 36.69 117.32
N LYS A 348 -4.16 37.03 117.94
CA LYS A 348 -5.51 36.85 117.39
C LYS A 348 -5.73 37.72 116.15
N ASP A 349 -5.39 39.02 116.22
CA ASP A 349 -5.61 39.95 115.11
C ASP A 349 -4.67 39.64 113.94
N LEU A 350 -3.42 39.23 114.23
CA LEU A 350 -2.50 38.73 113.21
C LEU A 350 -3.06 37.48 112.52
N SER A 351 -3.65 36.53 113.27
CA SER A 351 -4.26 35.33 112.71
C SER A 351 -5.47 35.63 111.83
N ALA A 352 -6.39 36.48 112.31
CA ALA A 352 -7.54 36.94 111.53
C ALA A 352 -7.10 37.68 110.26
N GLY A 353 -6.12 38.58 110.37
CA GLY A 353 -5.57 39.34 109.27
C GLY A 353 -4.91 38.46 108.20
N ILE A 354 -4.10 37.49 108.61
CA ILE A 354 -3.47 36.53 107.69
C ILE A 354 -4.54 35.70 106.97
N ASN A 355 -5.56 35.20 107.68
CA ASN A 355 -6.64 34.44 107.06
C ASN A 355 -7.39 35.26 106.00
N ILE A 356 -7.76 36.52 106.29
CA ILE A 356 -8.42 37.40 105.30
C ILE A 356 -7.50 37.69 104.11
N TYR A 357 -6.26 38.12 104.37
CA TYR A 357 -5.29 38.47 103.33
C TYR A 357 -4.99 37.29 102.39
N THR A 358 -4.81 36.09 102.94
CA THR A 358 -4.55 34.87 102.15
C THR A 358 -5.79 34.32 101.45
N THR A 359 -7.00 34.58 101.96
CA THR A 359 -8.25 34.26 101.26
C THR A 359 -8.39 35.14 100.02
N ASN A 360 -8.27 36.47 100.17
CA ASN A 360 -8.29 37.41 99.05
C ASN A 360 -7.19 37.09 98.00
N ALA A 361 -6.02 36.64 98.46
CA ALA A 361 -4.95 36.16 97.57
C ALA A 361 -5.32 34.88 96.82
N LEU A 362 -5.97 33.91 97.48
CA LEU A 362 -6.46 32.68 96.84
C LEU A 362 -7.55 32.97 95.82
N ASP A 363 -8.42 33.94 96.08
CA ASP A 363 -9.47 34.35 95.17
C ASP A 363 -8.86 35.10 93.96
N HIS A 364 -7.88 35.97 94.17
CA HIS A 364 -7.09 36.58 93.08
C HIS A 364 -6.30 35.54 92.26
N TYR A 365 -5.73 34.51 92.89
CA TYR A 365 -4.95 33.48 92.21
C TYR A 365 -5.79 32.42 91.51
N PHE A 366 -7.01 32.19 91.99
CA PHE A 366 -7.93 31.17 91.47
C PHE A 366 -9.36 31.72 91.40
N PRO A 367 -9.59 32.81 90.64
CA PRO A 367 -10.90 33.47 90.55
C PRO A 367 -11.96 32.50 90.02
N ASP A 368 -13.19 32.65 90.48
CA ASP A 368 -14.32 31.95 89.89
C ASP A 368 -14.72 32.61 88.53
N GLU A 369 -15.57 31.95 87.76
CA GLU A 369 -15.86 32.35 86.37
C GLU A 369 -16.48 33.75 86.29
N GLY A 370 -15.70 34.71 85.77
CA GLY A 370 -16.10 36.11 85.59
C GLY A 370 -15.57 37.08 86.65
N GLU A 371 -14.81 36.61 87.64
CA GLU A 371 -14.12 37.46 88.62
C GLU A 371 -12.79 38.02 88.08
N GLU A 372 -12.35 39.15 88.65
CA GLU A 372 -11.04 39.72 88.31
C GLU A 372 -9.93 38.99 89.08
N GLY A 373 -8.91 38.53 88.36
CA GLY A 373 -7.78 37.81 88.95
C GLY A 373 -6.87 37.20 87.90
N LEU A 374 -6.03 36.26 88.35
CA LEU A 374 -5.05 35.56 87.53
C LEU A 374 -5.73 34.45 86.71
N ASN A 375 -5.70 34.59 85.39
CA ASN A 375 -6.30 33.61 84.48
C ASN A 375 -5.44 32.32 84.37
N SER A 376 -6.03 31.26 83.83
CA SER A 376 -5.37 29.97 83.67
C SER A 376 -4.18 29.97 82.70
N THR A 377 -4.12 30.92 81.75
CA THR A 377 -3.01 31.07 80.81
C THR A 377 -1.76 31.59 81.53
N SER A 378 -1.89 32.58 82.42
CA SER A 378 -0.75 33.09 83.20
C SER A 378 -0.14 32.05 84.13
N TRP A 379 -0.93 31.07 84.59
CA TRP A 379 -0.42 29.90 85.33
C TRP A 379 0.29 28.87 84.44
N ASP A 380 -0.16 28.68 83.20
CA ASP A 380 0.47 27.78 82.22
C ASP A 380 1.82 28.34 81.72
N GLU A 381 1.92 29.66 81.54
CA GLU A 381 3.15 30.39 81.15
C GLU A 381 4.31 30.20 82.15
N ILE A 382 4.02 29.85 83.40
CA ILE A 382 4.99 29.64 84.49
C ILE A 382 5.07 28.18 84.98
N ASP A 383 4.55 27.22 84.19
CA ASP A 383 4.46 25.77 84.53
C ASP A 383 3.89 25.51 85.94
N TYR A 384 2.93 26.35 86.36
CA TYR A 384 2.26 26.30 87.67
C TYR A 384 3.17 26.50 88.90
N ASP A 385 4.40 26.98 88.73
CA ASP A 385 5.26 27.40 89.85
C ASP A 385 5.00 28.87 90.21
N CYS A 386 4.34 29.11 91.35
CA CYS A 386 4.02 30.46 91.78
C CYS A 386 5.26 31.31 92.11
N ILE A 387 6.45 30.70 92.29
CA ILE A 387 7.69 31.43 92.54
C ILE A 387 8.12 32.20 91.29
N GLU A 388 7.83 31.67 90.11
CA GLU A 388 8.10 32.29 88.81
C GLU A 388 7.02 33.31 88.39
N LEU A 389 5.93 33.44 89.17
CA LEU A 389 4.86 34.40 88.90
C LEU A 389 5.41 35.85 88.92
N PRO A 390 5.24 36.66 87.86
CA PRO A 390 5.69 38.06 87.84
C PRO A 390 5.12 38.88 89.01
N ILE A 391 5.88 39.86 89.50
CA ILE A 391 5.51 40.63 90.71
C ILE A 391 4.20 41.40 90.51
N GLU A 392 3.94 41.85 89.30
CA GLU A 392 2.73 42.51 88.84
C GLU A 392 1.49 41.60 88.73
N GLN A 393 1.68 40.27 88.71
CA GLN A 393 0.60 39.28 88.72
C GLN A 393 0.35 38.67 90.11
N ARG A 394 1.29 38.86 91.06
CA ARG A 394 1.11 38.47 92.47
C ARG A 394 0.00 39.29 93.11
N TYR A 395 -0.73 38.68 94.04
CA TYR A 395 -1.73 39.41 94.82
C TYR A 395 -1.05 40.57 95.57
N TYR A 396 -1.62 41.75 95.40
CA TYR A 396 -1.17 42.99 96.03
C TYR A 396 -2.39 43.72 96.58
N TYR A 397 -2.51 43.77 97.90
CA TYR A 397 -3.49 44.62 98.58
C TYR A 397 -3.22 46.08 98.21
N ALA A 398 -4.21 46.70 97.56
CA ALA A 398 -4.27 48.13 97.28
C ALA A 398 -5.10 48.83 98.36
N VAL A 399 -4.57 49.91 98.93
CA VAL A 399 -5.32 50.78 99.85
C VAL A 399 -6.39 51.53 99.05
N ALA A 400 -7.65 51.43 99.48
CA ALA A 400 -8.81 52.03 98.83
C ALA A 400 -8.99 53.54 99.12
#